data_AF-A0A940AM05-F1
#
_entry.id   AF-A0A940AM05-F1
#
_cell.length_a   1.000
_cell.length_b   1.000
_cell.length_c   1.000
_cell.angle_alpha   90.00
_cell.angle_beta   90.00
_cell.angle_gamma   90.00
#
_symmetry.space_group_name_H-M   'P 1'
#
loop_
_entity.id
_entity.type
_entity.pdbx_description
1 polymer ?
#
loop_
_entity_poly.entity_id
_entity_poly.type
_entity_poly.pdbx_seq_one_letter_code
_entity_poly.pdbx_strand_id
1 'polypeptide(L)'
;MNNASGFEVIRIVTASDDMPPEKVALIARRFAEHIHIFGYTIQQETDKSLIGGYVIFAQGTKYDYSVAGQLSRIGRHLKTDRDAEIDVSEGKDDAALIHQSLSEALAEFKESPAMLFEDDDLWEGDEAEQERKREKILTDFAKASEVEQVGKVMSVSDGVAMVSGLENCVSSELIMFSETSYGIAMNLESDKVGVVLLGECRDVVEGVMCHRTGRAVSVPVGRGLLGRVVDPLGNPIDGKGIIRSTESRPIEYPAPSIVERSPIDEPLQTGITAID
;
A
#
# COMPACT_ATOMS: atom_id res chain seq x y z
N MET A 1 -17.53 20.72 43.24
CA MET A 1 -16.75 19.60 43.81
C MET A 1 -16.97 18.42 42.88
N ASN A 2 -16.07 17.93 42.04
CA ASN A 2 -14.61 18.01 41.98
C ASN A 2 -14.13 18.36 40.57
N ASN A 3 -13.28 19.37 40.50
CA ASN A 3 -12.47 19.69 39.34
C ASN A 3 -11.20 18.85 39.49
N ALA A 4 -11.09 17.78 38.70
CA ALA A 4 -9.84 17.04 38.53
C ALA A 4 -9.71 16.74 37.04
N SER A 5 -9.31 17.74 36.27
CA SER A 5 -8.62 17.55 35.00
C SER A 5 -7.31 16.82 35.30
N GLY A 6 -7.41 15.51 35.49
CA GLY A 6 -6.28 14.64 35.76
C GLY A 6 -5.49 14.48 34.48
N PHE A 7 -4.29 15.06 34.43
CA PHE A 7 -3.32 14.71 33.39
C PHE A 7 -3.11 13.20 33.42
N GLU A 8 -3.31 12.52 32.29
CA GLU A 8 -3.05 11.08 32.21
C GLU A 8 -1.54 10.85 32.24
N VAL A 9 -1.08 9.93 33.07
CA VAL A 9 0.36 9.65 33.21
C VAL A 9 0.73 8.50 32.30
N ILE A 10 1.63 8.76 31.35
CA ILE A 10 2.29 7.73 30.55
C ILE A 10 3.61 7.43 31.24
N ARG A 11 3.68 6.26 31.88
CA ARG A 11 4.90 5.78 32.54
C ARG A 11 5.65 4.85 31.62
N ILE A 12 6.89 5.19 31.30
CA ILE A 12 7.77 4.41 30.43
C ILE A 12 8.90 3.86 31.27
N VAL A 13 8.95 2.52 31.34
CA VAL A 13 9.99 1.78 32.06
C VAL A 13 11.02 1.28 31.06
N THR A 14 12.28 1.63 31.27
CA THR A 14 13.40 1.31 30.37
C THR A 14 14.47 0.47 31.06
N ALA A 15 15.25 -0.27 30.28
CA ALA A 15 16.27 -1.21 30.77
C ALA A 15 17.53 -0.52 31.34
N SER A 16 17.83 0.69 30.89
CA SER A 16 19.02 1.46 31.29
C SER A 16 18.73 2.96 31.26
N ASP A 17 19.52 3.72 32.02
CA ASP A 17 19.44 5.20 32.06
C ASP A 17 19.95 5.87 30.76
N ASP A 18 20.39 5.08 29.77
CA ASP A 18 20.97 5.58 28.52
C ASP A 18 19.94 6.03 27.47
N MET A 19 18.64 5.91 27.73
CA MET A 19 17.63 6.42 26.80
C MET A 19 17.45 7.93 26.99
N PRO A 20 17.82 8.78 26.00
CA PRO A 20 17.71 10.22 26.12
C PRO A 20 16.27 10.64 26.37
N PRO A 21 16.02 11.67 27.21
CA PRO A 21 14.65 12.11 27.54
C PRO A 21 13.85 12.55 26.32
N GLU A 22 14.52 13.00 25.25
CA GLU A 22 13.90 13.34 23.96
C GLU A 22 13.31 12.11 23.25
N LYS A 23 14.01 10.96 23.32
CA LYS A 23 13.55 9.69 22.72
C LYS A 23 12.36 9.13 23.50
N VAL A 24 12.37 9.26 24.83
CA VAL A 24 11.24 8.89 25.69
C VAL A 24 10.00 9.75 25.39
N ALA A 25 10.19 11.06 25.17
CA ALA A 25 9.11 11.96 24.80
C ALA A 25 8.51 11.64 23.42
N LEU A 26 9.35 11.28 22.44
CA LEU A 26 8.90 10.86 21.12
C LEU A 26 8.10 9.55 21.18
N ILE A 27 8.56 8.57 21.94
CA ILE A 27 7.86 7.30 22.14
C ILE A 27 6.51 7.53 22.81
N ALA A 28 6.46 8.35 23.88
CA ALA A 28 5.23 8.70 24.57
C ALA A 28 4.23 9.40 23.64
N ARG A 29 4.72 10.31 22.78
CA ARG A 29 3.89 11.02 21.81
C ARG A 29 3.29 10.10 20.76
N ARG A 30 4.11 9.27 20.10
CA ARG A 30 3.63 8.32 19.09
C ARG A 30 2.64 7.32 19.70
N PHE A 31 2.91 6.87 20.93
CA PHE A 31 2.01 5.98 21.66
C PHE A 31 0.67 6.65 22.01
N ALA A 32 0.71 7.89 22.50
CA ALA A 32 -0.48 8.67 22.81
C ALA A 32 -1.33 8.96 21.56
N GLU A 33 -0.71 9.25 20.42
CA GLU A 33 -1.39 9.44 19.14
C GLU A 33 -2.08 8.14 18.68
N HIS A 34 -1.41 6.99 18.83
CA HIS A 34 -1.93 5.68 18.44
C HIS A 34 -3.12 5.21 19.28
N ILE A 35 -3.16 5.58 20.56
CA ILE A 35 -4.24 5.20 21.51
C ILE A 35 -5.22 6.36 21.76
N HIS A 36 -5.05 7.49 21.05
CA HIS A 36 -5.88 8.70 21.15
C HIS A 36 -5.96 9.30 22.57
N ILE A 37 -4.83 9.39 23.26
CA ILE A 37 -4.69 10.05 24.57
C ILE A 37 -4.32 11.53 24.37
N PHE A 38 -5.13 12.44 24.91
CA PHE A 38 -4.92 13.89 24.80
C PHE A 38 -4.61 14.50 26.17
N GLY A 39 -3.46 15.18 26.30
CA GLY A 39 -3.04 15.85 27.54
C GLY A 39 -2.45 14.89 28.58
N TYR A 40 -1.21 14.46 28.36
CA TYR A 40 -0.52 13.50 29.23
C TYR A 40 0.76 14.07 29.86
N THR A 41 1.18 13.47 30.97
CA THR A 41 2.49 13.71 31.61
C THR A 41 3.34 12.46 31.50
N ILE A 42 4.62 12.62 31.16
CA ILE A 42 5.55 11.50 30.99
C ILE A 42 6.28 11.27 32.32
N GLN A 43 6.31 10.02 32.77
CA GLN A 43 7.16 9.58 33.86
C GLN A 43 8.12 8.50 33.36
N GLN A 44 9.42 8.75 33.45
CA GLN A 44 10.44 7.76 33.11
C GLN A 44 10.89 7.04 34.37
N GLU A 45 10.96 5.72 34.28
CA GLU A 45 11.57 4.89 35.31
C GLU A 45 12.50 3.84 34.71
N THR A 46 13.44 3.37 35.52
CA THR A 46 14.47 2.42 35.09
C THR A 46 14.32 1.12 35.87
N ASP A 47 14.19 0.01 35.14
CA ASP A 47 14.14 -1.33 35.71
C ASP A 47 15.24 -2.20 35.08
N LYS A 48 16.22 -2.56 35.90
CA LYS A 48 17.40 -3.36 35.50
C LYS A 48 17.08 -4.82 35.20
N SER A 49 15.85 -5.27 35.42
CA SER A 49 15.41 -6.62 35.05
C SER A 49 15.09 -6.75 33.55
N LEU A 50 14.91 -5.64 32.84
CA LEU A 50 14.70 -5.64 31.40
C LEU A 50 16.03 -5.82 30.67
N ILE A 51 16.09 -6.81 29.77
CA ILE A 51 17.28 -7.09 28.95
C ILE A 51 17.42 -6.07 27.80
N GLY A 52 16.30 -5.47 27.37
CA GLY A 52 16.22 -4.46 26.32
C GLY A 52 14.78 -4.09 25.96
N GLY A 53 14.60 -2.98 25.27
CA GLY A 53 13.29 -2.41 24.95
C GLY A 53 12.69 -1.61 26.10
N TYR A 54 11.38 -1.36 26.05
CA TYR A 54 10.67 -0.55 27.04
C TYR A 54 9.25 -1.08 27.29
N VAL A 55 8.71 -0.73 28.44
CA VAL A 55 7.33 -1.06 28.82
C VAL A 55 6.58 0.23 29.08
N ILE A 56 5.41 0.37 28.46
CA ILE A 56 4.56 1.55 28.63
C ILE A 56 3.37 1.17 29.52
N PHE A 57 3.12 1.98 30.53
CA PHE A 57 1.91 1.93 31.34
C PHE A 57 1.09 3.19 31.06
N ALA A 58 -0.12 2.99 30.57
CA ALA A 58 -1.07 4.06 30.31
C ALA A 58 -2.50 3.59 30.65
N GLN A 59 -3.31 4.46 31.25
CA GLN A 59 -4.71 4.18 31.63
C GLN A 59 -4.91 2.85 32.40
N GLY A 60 -3.93 2.45 33.22
CA GLY A 60 -3.97 1.19 33.99
C GLY A 60 -3.64 -0.08 33.19
N THR A 61 -3.27 0.02 31.92
CA THR A 61 -2.90 -1.11 31.06
C THR A 61 -1.39 -1.15 30.82
N LYS A 62 -0.80 -2.36 30.90
CA LYS A 62 0.62 -2.60 30.62
C LYS A 62 0.81 -3.00 29.15
N TYR A 63 1.62 -2.25 28.44
CA TYR A 63 2.03 -2.53 27.06
C TYR A 63 3.50 -2.91 27.04
N ASP A 64 3.76 -4.20 26.80
CA ASP A 64 5.09 -4.79 26.87
C ASP A 64 5.76 -4.78 25.48
N TYR A 65 6.72 -3.87 25.29
CA TYR A 65 7.59 -3.79 24.13
C TYR A 65 9.03 -4.18 24.47
N SER A 66 9.22 -4.92 25.57
CA SER A 66 10.53 -5.49 25.88
C SER A 66 10.90 -6.56 24.86
N VAL A 67 12.20 -6.78 24.69
CA VAL A 67 12.72 -7.84 23.81
C VAL A 67 12.17 -9.21 24.20
N ALA A 68 12.04 -9.48 25.50
CA ALA A 68 11.43 -10.71 26.01
C ALA A 68 9.92 -10.81 25.66
N GLY A 69 9.19 -9.71 25.73
CA GLY A 69 7.77 -9.64 25.35
C GLY A 69 7.56 -9.85 23.85
N GLN A 70 8.42 -9.27 23.01
CA GLN A 70 8.38 -9.44 21.55
C GLN A 70 8.71 -10.88 21.14
N LEU A 71 9.80 -11.45 21.69
CA LEU A 71 10.17 -12.85 21.42
C LEU A 71 9.09 -13.84 21.91
N SER A 72 8.43 -13.56 23.03
CA SER A 72 7.33 -14.39 23.53
C SER A 72 6.09 -14.34 22.63
N ARG A 73 5.82 -13.21 21.96
CA ARG A 73 4.74 -13.07 20.98
C ARG A 73 5.03 -13.85 19.69
N ILE A 74 6.27 -13.75 19.21
CA ILE A 74 6.77 -14.50 18.04
C ILE A 74 6.72 -16.00 18.33
N GLY A 75 7.24 -16.44 19.49
CA GLY A 75 7.20 -17.85 19.89
C GLY A 75 5.78 -18.40 20.09
N ARG A 76 4.81 -17.56 20.44
CA ARG A 76 3.40 -17.98 20.55
C ARG A 76 2.76 -18.15 19.18
N HIS A 77 3.05 -17.27 18.23
CA HIS A 77 2.63 -17.44 16.82
C HIS A 77 3.22 -18.71 16.21
N LEU A 78 4.52 -18.96 16.43
CA LEU A 78 5.19 -20.18 15.98
C LEU A 78 4.61 -21.46 16.60
N LYS A 79 4.04 -21.38 17.81
CA LYS A 79 3.34 -22.51 18.43
C LYS A 79 1.94 -22.73 17.86
N THR A 80 1.21 -21.65 17.56
CA THR A 80 -0.11 -21.75 16.92
C THR A 80 -0.04 -22.43 15.56
N ASP A 81 1.05 -22.24 14.80
CA ASP A 81 1.29 -22.93 13.54
C ASP A 81 1.72 -24.40 13.72
N ARG A 82 2.21 -24.77 14.91
CA ARG A 82 2.63 -26.13 15.25
C ARG A 82 1.48 -27.04 15.71
N ASP A 83 0.34 -26.46 16.09
CA ASP A 83 -0.86 -27.19 16.53
C ASP A 83 -1.75 -27.64 15.33
N ALA A 84 -1.37 -27.31 14.09
CA ALA A 84 -1.88 -27.99 12.90
C ALA A 84 -1.14 -29.32 12.72
N GLU A 85 -1.85 -30.42 12.98
CA GLU A 85 -1.39 -31.82 13.06
C GLU A 85 -0.20 -32.19 12.16
N ILE A 86 0.96 -32.46 12.77
CA ILE A 86 1.98 -33.37 12.19
C ILE A 86 2.50 -34.28 13.31
N ASP A 87 2.27 -35.57 13.13
CA ASP A 87 2.74 -36.66 13.99
C ASP A 87 4.28 -36.78 13.90
N VAL A 88 4.95 -36.76 15.06
CA VAL A 88 6.42 -36.69 15.14
C VAL A 88 6.97 -38.07 15.46
N SER A 89 7.55 -38.72 14.44
CA SER A 89 8.55 -39.78 14.68
C SER A 89 9.89 -39.42 14.03
N GLU A 90 10.89 -39.45 14.91
CA GLU A 90 12.33 -39.22 14.82
C GLU A 90 13.04 -39.15 13.45
N GLY A 91 13.95 -38.16 13.33
CA GLY A 91 15.19 -38.39 12.56
C GLY A 91 15.88 -37.13 12.01
N LYS A 92 16.81 -36.57 12.79
CA LYS A 92 18.09 -35.89 12.42
C LYS A 92 18.18 -34.85 11.29
N ASP A 93 17.12 -34.51 10.58
CA ASP A 93 17.13 -33.51 9.49
C ASP A 93 16.44 -32.18 9.89
N ASP A 94 16.15 -32.01 11.18
CA ASP A 94 15.38 -30.88 11.71
C ASP A 94 16.07 -29.52 11.53
N ALA A 95 17.41 -29.45 11.61
CA ALA A 95 18.11 -28.18 11.43
C ALA A 95 18.02 -27.68 9.99
N ALA A 96 18.04 -28.60 9.02
CA ALA A 96 17.89 -28.27 7.60
C ALA A 96 16.44 -27.89 7.29
N LEU A 97 15.45 -28.61 7.84
CA LEU A 97 14.02 -28.31 7.71
C LEU A 97 13.62 -27.00 8.41
N ILE A 98 14.22 -26.68 9.56
CA ILE A 98 14.05 -25.38 10.25
C ILE A 98 14.74 -24.27 9.45
N HIS A 99 15.95 -24.48 8.93
CA HIS A 99 16.57 -23.49 8.05
C HIS A 99 15.80 -23.29 6.76
N GLN A 100 15.22 -24.35 6.21
CA GLN A 100 14.43 -24.31 4.98
C GLN A 100 13.09 -23.62 5.22
N SER A 101 12.37 -23.96 6.29
CA SER A 101 11.12 -23.28 6.68
C SER A 101 11.34 -21.84 7.15
N LEU A 102 12.45 -21.53 7.83
CA LEU A 102 12.83 -20.15 8.17
C LEU A 102 13.24 -19.38 6.91
N SER A 103 13.94 -20.02 5.97
CA SER A 103 14.30 -19.41 4.68
C SER A 103 13.11 -19.24 3.76
N GLU A 104 12.12 -20.13 3.80
CA GLU A 104 10.84 -20.00 3.09
C GLU A 104 9.98 -18.92 3.71
N ALA A 105 9.89 -18.83 5.04
CA ALA A 105 9.20 -17.73 5.73
C ALA A 105 9.89 -16.36 5.52
N LEU A 106 11.22 -16.34 5.43
CA LEU A 106 11.99 -15.15 5.04
C LEU A 106 11.94 -14.88 3.52
N ALA A 107 11.69 -15.88 2.68
CA ALA A 107 11.56 -15.72 1.22
C ALA A 107 10.12 -15.34 0.80
N GLU A 108 9.10 -15.70 1.58
CA GLU A 108 7.77 -15.09 1.52
C GLU A 108 7.84 -13.58 1.80
N PHE A 109 8.93 -13.12 2.43
CA PHE A 109 9.28 -11.72 2.58
C PHE A 109 10.51 -11.33 1.76
N LYS A 110 10.37 -11.24 0.43
CA LYS A 110 11.21 -10.33 -0.37
C LYS A 110 10.40 -9.53 -1.38
N GLU A 111 10.24 -8.26 -1.02
CA GLU A 111 10.07 -7.04 -1.84
C GLU A 111 9.63 -7.20 -3.30
N SER A 112 8.53 -6.51 -3.64
CA SER A 112 8.39 -5.90 -4.97
C SER A 112 7.96 -4.43 -4.84
N PRO A 113 8.43 -3.56 -5.75
CA PRO A 113 8.50 -2.12 -5.53
C PRO A 113 7.27 -1.40 -6.07
N ALA A 114 6.61 -0.61 -5.20
CA ALA A 114 6.06 0.72 -5.48
C ALA A 114 5.25 1.23 -4.27
N MET A 115 5.77 2.28 -3.63
CA MET A 115 5.16 3.09 -2.55
C MET A 115 4.74 2.35 -1.27
N LEU A 116 5.73 1.82 -0.58
CA LEU A 116 5.77 1.95 0.86
C LEU A 116 6.79 3.05 1.15
N PHE A 117 6.33 4.15 1.73
CA PHE A 117 7.22 5.02 2.48
C PHE A 117 7.85 4.14 3.57
N GLU A 118 9.11 3.76 3.39
CA GLU A 118 9.94 3.16 4.43
C GLU A 118 10.15 4.20 5.53
N ASP A 119 9.24 4.21 6.49
CA ASP A 119 9.23 5.18 7.59
C ASP A 119 10.05 4.69 8.80
N ASP A 120 11.23 4.10 8.53
CA ASP A 120 12.25 3.85 9.56
C ASP A 120 13.60 4.53 9.24
N ASP A 121 13.68 5.27 8.13
CA ASP A 121 14.94 5.79 7.59
C ASP A 121 14.93 7.33 7.36
N LEU A 122 13.92 8.00 7.92
CA LEU A 122 13.78 9.46 7.88
C LEU A 122 14.37 10.17 9.11
N TRP A 123 14.81 9.44 10.14
CA TRP A 123 15.28 10.03 11.40
C TRP A 123 16.56 9.40 11.99
N GLU A 124 17.08 8.32 11.41
CA GLU A 124 18.44 7.82 11.72
C GLU A 124 19.31 7.92 10.45
N GLY A 125 20.32 8.78 10.52
CA GLY A 125 21.24 9.11 9.43
C GLY A 125 21.84 10.50 9.68
N ASP A 126 23.17 10.64 9.54
CA ASP A 126 23.87 11.93 9.63
C ASP A 126 23.15 12.98 8.75
N GLU A 127 23.11 14.26 9.15
CA GLU A 127 22.42 15.35 8.42
C GLU A 127 22.74 15.34 6.90
N ALA A 128 23.95 14.93 6.53
CA ALA A 128 24.40 14.79 5.14
C ALA A 128 23.67 13.72 4.31
N GLU A 129 23.17 12.66 4.94
CA GLU A 129 22.45 11.56 4.27
C GLU A 129 20.97 11.93 4.04
N GLN A 130 20.38 12.66 4.98
CA GLN A 130 19.05 13.26 4.82
C GLN A 130 19.05 14.32 3.71
N GLU A 131 20.07 15.18 3.66
CA GLU A 131 20.24 16.17 2.60
C GLU A 131 20.37 15.48 1.23
N ARG A 132 21.13 14.38 1.13
CA ARG A 132 21.21 13.58 -0.10
C ARG A 132 19.89 12.96 -0.51
N LYS A 133 19.11 12.38 0.42
CA LYS A 133 17.79 11.81 0.11
C LYS A 133 16.84 12.91 -0.38
N ARG A 134 16.87 14.08 0.26
CA ARG A 134 16.06 15.24 -0.12
C ARG A 134 16.45 15.78 -1.49
N GLU A 135 17.75 15.93 -1.75
CA GLU A 135 18.27 16.30 -3.08
C GLU A 135 17.87 15.26 -4.13
N LYS A 136 17.96 13.96 -3.82
CA LYS A 136 17.54 12.89 -4.74
C LYS A 136 16.07 13.03 -5.11
N ILE A 137 15.19 13.15 -4.12
CA ILE A 137 13.75 13.36 -4.32
C ILE A 137 13.49 14.64 -5.14
N LEU A 138 14.19 15.75 -4.85
CA LEU A 138 14.05 16.99 -5.61
C LEU A 138 14.51 16.82 -7.06
N THR A 139 15.63 16.12 -7.28
CA THR A 139 16.16 15.87 -8.63
C THR A 139 15.28 14.92 -9.43
N ASP A 140 14.67 13.93 -8.78
CA ASP A 140 13.73 13.01 -9.41
C ASP A 140 12.42 13.73 -9.77
N PHE A 141 11.92 14.62 -8.89
CA PHE A 141 10.81 15.53 -9.20
C PHE A 141 11.14 16.49 -10.35
N ALA A 142 12.35 17.05 -10.38
CA ALA A 142 12.77 17.99 -11.42
C ALA A 142 12.94 17.32 -12.80
N LYS A 143 13.24 16.02 -12.84
CA LYS A 143 13.34 15.24 -14.09
C LYS A 143 11.99 14.87 -14.70
N ALA A 144 10.89 14.99 -13.96
CA ALA A 144 9.54 14.72 -14.46
C ALA A 144 8.95 15.85 -15.33
N SER A 145 9.73 16.87 -15.69
CA SER A 145 9.35 17.87 -16.70
C SER A 145 9.46 17.26 -18.12
N GLU A 146 8.76 16.17 -18.37
CA GLU A 146 8.47 15.72 -19.73
C GLU A 146 7.47 16.69 -20.38
N VAL A 147 7.58 16.87 -21.69
CA VAL A 147 6.66 17.71 -22.45
C VAL A 147 5.30 17.01 -22.50
N GLU A 148 4.48 17.23 -21.47
CA GLU A 148 3.10 16.76 -21.47
C GLU A 148 2.35 17.47 -22.60
N GLN A 149 1.74 16.66 -23.47
CA GLN A 149 0.84 17.20 -24.47
C GLN A 149 -0.51 17.45 -23.83
N VAL A 150 -0.93 18.71 -23.88
CA VAL A 150 -2.19 19.16 -23.30
C VAL A 150 -3.21 19.35 -24.42
N GLY A 151 -4.42 18.88 -24.17
CA GLY A 151 -5.60 19.10 -25.00
C GLY A 151 -6.60 20.02 -24.32
N LYS A 152 -7.52 20.59 -25.10
CA LYS A 152 -8.62 21.42 -24.59
C LYS A 152 -9.96 20.85 -25.03
N VAL A 153 -10.88 20.68 -24.09
CA VAL A 153 -12.25 20.22 -24.37
C VAL A 153 -12.98 21.30 -25.18
N MET A 154 -13.50 20.92 -26.34
CA MET A 154 -14.33 21.78 -27.19
C MET A 154 -15.81 21.63 -26.88
N SER A 155 -16.27 20.42 -26.63
CA SER A 155 -17.67 20.14 -26.33
C SER A 155 -17.79 18.83 -25.57
N VAL A 156 -18.87 18.70 -24.80
CA VAL A 156 -19.22 17.47 -24.10
C VAL A 156 -20.68 17.17 -24.40
N SER A 157 -20.96 15.95 -24.84
CA SER A 157 -22.31 15.49 -25.16
C SER A 157 -22.45 14.02 -24.78
N ASP A 158 -23.43 13.71 -23.92
CA ASP A 158 -23.80 12.33 -23.54
C ASP A 158 -22.63 11.40 -23.23
N GLY A 159 -21.67 11.87 -22.41
CA GLY A 159 -20.50 11.08 -22.03
C GLY A 159 -19.38 11.01 -23.07
N VAL A 160 -19.48 11.76 -24.17
CA VAL A 160 -18.41 11.92 -25.16
C VAL A 160 -17.91 13.36 -25.13
N ALA A 161 -16.61 13.53 -24.92
CA ALA A 161 -15.92 14.81 -25.01
C ALA A 161 -15.17 14.92 -26.34
N MET A 162 -15.37 16.02 -27.06
CA MET A 162 -14.55 16.36 -28.21
C MET A 162 -13.39 17.23 -27.73
N VAL A 163 -12.16 16.78 -27.93
CA VAL A 163 -10.95 17.45 -27.45
C VAL A 163 -10.14 17.91 -28.66
N SER A 164 -9.67 19.15 -28.62
CA SER A 164 -8.68 19.65 -29.58
C SER A 164 -7.28 19.59 -28.99
N GLY A 165 -6.29 19.33 -29.84
CA GLY A 165 -4.90 19.08 -29.43
C GLY A 165 -4.62 17.58 -29.34
N LEU A 166 -3.72 17.19 -28.42
CA LEU A 166 -3.29 15.80 -28.23
C LEU A 166 -2.76 15.15 -29.53
N GLU A 167 -1.91 15.84 -30.28
CA GLU A 167 -1.45 15.43 -31.63
C GLU A 167 -0.84 14.02 -31.70
N ASN A 168 -0.18 13.56 -30.64
CA ASN A 168 0.44 12.23 -30.61
C ASN A 168 -0.35 11.22 -29.78
N CYS A 169 -1.65 11.46 -29.56
CA CYS A 169 -2.55 10.52 -28.89
C CYS A 169 -2.73 9.24 -29.72
N VAL A 170 -2.74 8.09 -29.04
CA VAL A 170 -3.01 6.79 -29.65
C VAL A 170 -4.45 6.37 -29.36
N SER A 171 -5.03 5.57 -30.26
CA SER A 171 -6.35 4.98 -30.00
C SER A 171 -6.28 4.07 -28.78
N SER A 172 -7.34 4.04 -27.98
CA SER A 172 -7.40 3.33 -26.70
C SER A 172 -6.41 3.85 -25.64
N GLU A 173 -5.92 5.10 -25.77
CA GLU A 173 -5.11 5.76 -24.74
C GLU A 173 -6.00 6.35 -23.63
N LEU A 174 -5.50 6.29 -22.39
CA LEU A 174 -6.16 6.93 -21.25
C LEU A 174 -5.85 8.43 -21.23
N ILE A 175 -6.91 9.24 -21.21
CA ILE A 175 -6.86 10.70 -21.10
C ILE A 175 -7.35 11.10 -19.71
N MET A 176 -6.60 11.99 -19.06
CA MET A 176 -6.90 12.50 -17.74
C MET A 176 -7.43 13.93 -17.85
N PHE A 177 -8.62 14.18 -17.32
CA PHE A 177 -9.21 15.53 -17.25
C PHE A 177 -8.99 16.15 -15.87
N SER A 178 -9.07 15.33 -14.83
CA SER A 178 -8.81 15.69 -13.43
C SER A 178 -8.29 14.47 -12.67
N GLU A 179 -8.01 14.61 -11.38
CA GLU A 179 -7.58 13.49 -10.51
C GLU A 179 -8.60 12.35 -10.46
N THR A 180 -9.88 12.61 -10.75
CA THR A 180 -10.98 11.65 -10.63
C THR A 180 -11.69 11.37 -11.95
N SER A 181 -11.51 12.23 -12.96
CA SER A 181 -12.19 12.13 -14.25
C SER A 181 -11.21 11.67 -15.33
N TYR A 182 -11.50 10.49 -15.88
CA TYR A 182 -10.73 9.86 -16.93
C TYR A 182 -11.58 9.69 -18.19
N GLY A 183 -10.93 9.48 -19.32
CA GLY A 183 -11.58 9.11 -20.58
C GLY A 183 -10.69 8.27 -21.46
N ILE A 184 -11.28 7.61 -22.45
CA ILE A 184 -10.58 6.79 -23.44
C ILE A 184 -10.64 7.48 -24.79
N ALA A 185 -9.49 7.71 -25.39
CA ALA A 185 -9.42 8.21 -26.75
C ALA A 185 -9.90 7.12 -27.71
N MET A 186 -11.01 7.38 -28.41
CA MET A 186 -11.59 6.42 -29.36
C MET A 186 -11.38 6.87 -30.80
N ASN A 187 -12.00 7.98 -31.18
CA ASN A 187 -11.96 8.50 -32.54
C ASN A 187 -10.85 9.54 -32.67
N LEU A 188 -9.92 9.35 -33.61
CA LEU A 188 -8.83 10.29 -33.88
C LEU A 188 -9.09 10.96 -35.23
N GLU A 189 -9.53 12.22 -35.21
CA GLU A 189 -9.68 13.07 -36.39
C GLU A 189 -8.45 13.98 -36.53
N SER A 190 -8.30 14.63 -37.69
CA SER A 190 -7.13 15.46 -37.99
C SER A 190 -6.97 16.67 -37.06
N ASP A 191 -8.09 17.21 -36.54
CA ASP A 191 -8.13 18.41 -35.70
C ASP A 191 -8.72 18.15 -34.29
N LYS A 192 -9.30 16.97 -34.08
CA LYS A 192 -10.09 16.64 -32.90
C LYS A 192 -9.93 15.17 -32.50
N VAL A 193 -10.06 14.92 -31.21
CA VAL A 193 -10.09 13.58 -30.63
C VAL A 193 -11.42 13.39 -29.91
N GLY A 194 -12.16 12.35 -30.28
CA GLY A 194 -13.33 11.88 -29.57
C GLY A 194 -12.92 11.03 -28.38
N VAL A 195 -13.16 11.53 -27.17
CA VAL A 195 -12.84 10.86 -25.91
C VAL A 195 -14.13 10.42 -25.24
N VAL A 196 -14.25 9.12 -24.96
CA VAL A 196 -15.35 8.59 -24.15
C VAL A 196 -15.01 8.75 -22.68
N LEU A 197 -15.86 9.43 -21.94
CA LEU A 197 -15.66 9.74 -20.54
C LEU A 197 -16.00 8.52 -19.66
N LEU A 198 -15.15 8.28 -18.66
CA LEU A 198 -15.29 7.19 -17.69
C LEU A 198 -15.76 7.74 -16.34
N GLY A 199 -16.98 7.41 -15.95
CA GLY A 199 -17.55 7.80 -14.65
C GLY A 199 -18.31 9.14 -14.65
N GLU A 200 -18.57 9.66 -13.45
CA GLU A 200 -19.33 10.92 -13.30
C GLU A 200 -18.47 12.13 -13.66
N CYS A 201 -18.66 12.63 -14.87
CA CYS A 201 -17.85 13.73 -15.42
C CYS A 201 -18.53 15.09 -15.30
N ARG A 202 -18.99 15.45 -14.09
CA ARG A 202 -19.58 16.78 -13.83
C ARG A 202 -18.56 17.91 -13.99
N ASP A 203 -17.30 17.58 -13.77
CA ASP A 203 -16.19 18.53 -13.82
C ASP A 203 -15.64 18.74 -15.24
N VAL A 204 -16.06 17.89 -16.20
CA VAL A 204 -15.64 18.00 -17.59
C VAL A 204 -16.60 18.92 -18.33
N VAL A 205 -16.19 20.19 -18.46
CA VAL A 205 -16.90 21.22 -19.21
C VAL A 205 -16.06 21.74 -20.37
N GLU A 206 -16.71 22.45 -21.30
CA GLU A 206 -16.00 23.11 -22.39
C GLU A 206 -14.91 24.03 -21.85
N GLY A 207 -13.72 23.92 -22.46
CA GLY A 207 -12.55 24.70 -22.13
C GLY A 207 -11.64 24.11 -21.06
N VAL A 208 -12.03 23.00 -20.42
CA VAL A 208 -11.16 22.27 -19.48
C VAL A 208 -9.96 21.68 -20.23
N MET A 209 -8.81 21.67 -19.54
CA MET A 209 -7.58 21.10 -20.06
C MET A 209 -7.54 19.60 -19.74
N CYS A 210 -6.93 18.83 -20.62
CA CYS A 210 -6.75 17.39 -20.42
C CYS A 210 -5.34 16.98 -20.82
N HIS A 211 -4.87 15.92 -20.19
CA HIS A 211 -3.52 15.43 -20.30
C HIS A 211 -3.57 13.99 -20.80
N ARG A 212 -2.70 13.67 -21.74
CA ARG A 212 -2.49 12.29 -22.16
C ARG A 212 -1.62 11.55 -21.16
N THR A 213 -1.90 10.27 -20.93
CA THR A 213 -1.08 9.45 -20.02
C THR A 213 0.06 8.69 -20.73
N GLY A 214 0.07 8.67 -22.07
CA GLY A 214 1.08 7.97 -22.87
C GLY A 214 0.92 6.45 -22.88
N ARG A 215 -0.12 5.92 -22.22
CA ARG A 215 -0.33 4.47 -22.03
C ARG A 215 -1.73 4.09 -22.46
N ALA A 216 -1.84 2.94 -23.13
CA ALA A 216 -3.12 2.31 -23.36
C ALA A 216 -3.81 2.02 -22.02
N VAL A 217 -5.15 2.03 -22.00
CA VAL A 217 -5.89 1.80 -20.76
C VAL A 217 -5.47 0.48 -20.12
N SER A 218 -4.95 0.57 -18.90
CA SER A 218 -4.45 -0.56 -18.12
C SER A 218 -5.04 -0.58 -16.73
N VAL A 219 -5.31 -1.76 -16.21
CA VAL A 219 -5.84 -1.98 -14.86
C VAL A 219 -4.80 -2.70 -13.99
N PRO A 220 -4.75 -2.42 -12.68
CA PRO A 220 -3.92 -3.18 -11.75
C PRO A 220 -4.38 -4.64 -11.72
N VAL A 221 -3.43 -5.57 -11.60
CA VAL A 221 -3.70 -7.01 -11.50
C VAL A 221 -2.87 -7.66 -10.39
N GLY A 222 -3.45 -8.65 -9.71
CA GLY A 222 -2.72 -9.42 -8.72
C GLY A 222 -3.62 -10.00 -7.63
N ARG A 223 -2.99 -10.73 -6.71
CA ARG A 223 -3.70 -11.39 -5.59
C ARG A 223 -4.39 -10.39 -4.65
N GLY A 224 -3.94 -9.13 -4.61
CA GLY A 224 -4.54 -8.07 -3.81
C GLY A 224 -5.98 -7.71 -4.19
N LEU A 225 -6.45 -8.13 -5.38
CA LEU A 225 -7.84 -7.95 -5.83
C LEU A 225 -8.81 -9.00 -5.25
N LEU A 226 -8.31 -10.13 -4.74
CA LEU A 226 -9.17 -11.21 -4.25
C LEU A 226 -10.00 -10.73 -3.06
N GLY A 227 -11.33 -10.88 -3.16
CA GLY A 227 -12.28 -10.47 -2.11
C GLY A 227 -12.50 -8.95 -1.98
N ARG A 228 -11.99 -8.17 -2.93
CA ARG A 228 -12.21 -6.72 -3.04
C ARG A 228 -13.35 -6.42 -4.01
N VAL A 229 -13.96 -5.25 -3.85
CA VAL A 229 -14.86 -4.67 -4.85
C VAL A 229 -14.16 -3.46 -5.47
N VAL A 230 -14.00 -3.50 -6.78
CA VAL A 230 -13.29 -2.47 -7.56
C VAL A 230 -14.17 -1.89 -8.64
N ASP A 231 -13.86 -0.67 -9.06
CA ASP A 231 -14.40 -0.06 -10.26
C ASP A 231 -13.76 -0.66 -11.54
N PRO A 232 -14.24 -0.32 -12.75
CA PRO A 232 -13.66 -0.79 -14.00
C PRO A 232 -12.21 -0.38 -14.26
N LEU A 233 -11.69 0.63 -13.54
CA LEU A 233 -10.29 1.06 -13.61
C LEU A 233 -9.41 0.37 -12.56
N GLY A 234 -9.99 -0.46 -11.69
CA GLY A 234 -9.30 -1.18 -10.64
C GLY A 234 -9.15 -0.41 -9.33
N ASN A 235 -9.83 0.74 -9.17
CA ASN A 235 -9.85 1.48 -7.92
C ASN A 235 -10.81 0.82 -6.92
N PRO A 236 -10.44 0.70 -5.63
CA PRO A 236 -11.30 0.08 -4.62
C PRO A 236 -12.51 0.96 -4.29
N ILE A 237 -13.71 0.37 -4.37
CA ILE A 237 -14.97 1.02 -3.97
C ILE A 237 -15.58 0.39 -2.70
N ASP A 238 -14.90 -0.59 -2.12
CA ASP A 238 -15.33 -1.31 -0.91
C ASP A 238 -14.99 -0.61 0.42
N GLY A 239 -14.30 0.53 0.38
CA GLY A 239 -13.89 1.27 1.57
C GLY A 239 -12.81 0.58 2.44
N LYS A 240 -12.22 -0.53 1.97
CA LYS A 240 -11.20 -1.30 2.71
C LYS A 240 -9.77 -0.78 2.49
N GLY A 241 -9.62 0.46 2.01
CA GLY A 241 -8.32 1.10 1.72
C GLY A 241 -7.76 0.77 0.34
N ILE A 242 -6.52 1.18 0.07
CA ILE A 242 -5.87 1.05 -1.24
C ILE A 242 -5.54 -0.42 -1.54
N ILE A 243 -5.62 -0.82 -2.80
CA ILE A 243 -5.19 -2.14 -3.26
C ILE A 243 -3.72 -2.07 -3.65
N ARG A 244 -2.87 -2.85 -2.97
CA ARG A 244 -1.47 -2.97 -3.35
C ARG A 244 -1.36 -3.95 -4.52
N SER A 245 -0.92 -3.43 -5.66
CA SER A 245 -0.66 -4.18 -6.88
C SER A 245 0.71 -3.79 -7.42
N THR A 246 1.52 -4.78 -7.77
CA THR A 246 2.86 -4.57 -8.36
C THR A 246 2.82 -4.56 -9.88
N GLU A 247 1.75 -5.11 -10.47
CA GLU A 247 1.60 -5.27 -11.90
C GLU A 247 0.33 -4.58 -12.40
N SER A 248 0.36 -4.17 -13.67
CA SER A 248 -0.82 -3.73 -14.42
C SER A 248 -0.85 -4.42 -15.77
N ARG A 249 -2.05 -4.62 -16.31
CA ARG A 249 -2.25 -5.20 -17.65
C ARG A 249 -3.17 -4.31 -18.48
N PRO A 250 -2.92 -4.19 -19.80
CA PRO A 250 -3.83 -3.48 -20.68
C PRO A 250 -5.18 -4.20 -20.72
N ILE A 251 -6.27 -3.44 -20.81
CA ILE A 251 -7.63 -4.00 -20.91
C ILE A 251 -7.78 -4.77 -22.23
N GLU A 252 -7.22 -4.24 -23.31
CA GLU A 252 -7.24 -4.86 -24.64
C GLU A 252 -6.06 -5.84 -24.83
N TYR A 253 -5.91 -6.78 -23.88
CA TYR A 253 -4.88 -7.82 -23.99
C TYR A 253 -5.28 -8.86 -25.06
N PRO A 254 -4.38 -9.22 -26.00
CA PRO A 254 -4.71 -10.18 -27.05
C PRO A 254 -5.03 -11.56 -26.47
N ALA A 255 -6.02 -12.24 -27.05
CA ALA A 255 -6.36 -13.59 -26.65
C ALA A 255 -5.23 -14.59 -27.02
N PRO A 256 -5.06 -15.68 -26.26
CA PRO A 256 -4.10 -16.73 -26.60
C PRO A 256 -4.37 -17.32 -27.98
N SER A 257 -3.31 -17.52 -28.77
CA SER A 257 -3.33 -18.17 -30.08
C SER A 257 -3.62 -19.67 -29.98
N ILE A 258 -3.87 -20.33 -31.11
CA ILE A 258 -4.19 -21.78 -31.14
C ILE A 258 -3.04 -22.63 -30.59
N VAL A 259 -1.79 -22.22 -30.82
CA VAL A 259 -0.58 -22.96 -30.40
C VAL A 259 -0.34 -22.84 -28.89
N GLU A 260 -0.81 -21.76 -28.27
CA GLU A 260 -0.68 -21.51 -26.82
C GLU A 260 -1.78 -22.22 -26.00
N ARG A 261 -2.78 -22.80 -26.66
CA ARG A 261 -3.91 -23.47 -26.01
C ARG A 261 -3.65 -24.96 -25.86
N SER A 262 -4.05 -25.50 -24.72
CA SER A 262 -4.14 -26.94 -24.48
C SER A 262 -5.59 -27.43 -24.66
N PRO A 263 -5.82 -28.71 -25.04
CA PRO A 263 -7.13 -29.33 -24.91
C PRO A 263 -7.64 -29.21 -23.47
N ILE A 264 -8.95 -29.02 -23.31
CA ILE A 264 -9.58 -28.96 -21.99
C ILE A 264 -9.88 -30.40 -21.55
N ASP A 265 -9.18 -30.87 -20.53
CA ASP A 265 -9.29 -32.22 -19.94
C ASP A 265 -9.77 -32.22 -18.48
N GLU A 266 -9.77 -31.06 -17.82
CA GLU A 266 -10.25 -30.88 -16.45
C GLU A 266 -11.67 -30.30 -16.42
N PRO A 267 -12.63 -30.95 -15.73
CA PRO A 267 -14.00 -30.43 -15.60
C PRO A 267 -14.08 -29.29 -14.58
N LEU A 268 -14.75 -28.19 -14.92
CA LEU A 268 -15.10 -27.11 -13.99
C LEU A 268 -16.48 -27.37 -13.40
N GLN A 269 -16.52 -27.78 -12.13
CA GLN A 269 -17.77 -28.14 -11.44
C GLN A 269 -18.64 -26.90 -11.19
N THR A 270 -19.88 -26.93 -11.68
CA THR A 270 -20.87 -25.88 -11.42
C THR A 270 -21.70 -26.17 -10.17
N GLY A 271 -21.83 -27.45 -9.79
CA GLY A 271 -22.68 -27.90 -8.69
C GLY A 271 -24.15 -28.09 -9.10
N ILE A 272 -24.44 -28.05 -10.40
CA ILE A 272 -25.78 -28.20 -10.96
C ILE A 272 -25.81 -29.50 -11.76
N THR A 273 -26.46 -30.54 -11.21
CA THR A 273 -26.51 -31.90 -11.79
C THR A 273 -27.06 -31.98 -13.22
N ALA A 274 -27.86 -30.98 -13.65
CA ALA A 274 -28.37 -30.94 -15.02
C ALA A 274 -27.37 -30.36 -16.04
N ILE A 275 -26.30 -29.73 -15.56
CA ILE A 275 -25.26 -29.07 -16.36
C ILE A 275 -23.97 -29.90 -16.36
N ASP A 276 -23.57 -30.39 -15.18
CA ASP A 276 -22.37 -31.21 -14.96
C ASP A 276 -22.51 -32.63 -15.55
#